data_AF-A0A7R9QXW8-F1
#
_entry.id   AF-A0A7R9QXW8-F1
#
_cell.length_a   1.000
_cell.length_b   1.000
_cell.length_c   1.000
_cell.angle_alpha   90.00
_cell.angle_beta   90.00
_cell.angle_gamma   90.00
#
_symmetry.space_group_name_H-M   'P 1'
#
loop_
_entity.id
_entity.type
_entity.pdbx_description
1 polymer ?
#
loop_
_entity_poly.entity_id
_entity_poly.type
_entity_poly.pdbx_seq_one_letter_code
_entity_poly.pdbx_strand_id
1 'polypeptide(L)'
;MFSTSTQLKHWLYGSEEELNQLRTEANQRFIRHRVTDDLDDVYDKYLSPAEEAVHTKHYESILRDFCRKFSPPMPKSVVGTAFQYFKRFYLNNSVMDFHPKHIIVTCVYLAAKVEEFNVSMQQF
;
A
#
# COMPACT_ATOMS: atom_id res chain seq x y z
N MET A 1 3.78 -16.98 -17.50
CA MET A 1 2.30 -17.06 -17.48
C MET A 1 1.79 -16.96 -16.05
N PHE A 2 0.55 -16.51 -15.84
CA PHE A 2 -0.02 -16.27 -14.50
C PHE A 2 -0.06 -17.52 -13.60
N SER A 3 -0.37 -18.69 -14.18
CA SER A 3 -0.50 -19.97 -13.48
C SER A 3 0.75 -20.43 -12.72
N THR A 4 1.94 -19.92 -13.08
CA THR A 4 3.20 -20.24 -12.39
C THR A 4 3.82 -19.03 -11.69
N SER A 5 3.10 -17.89 -11.68
CA SER A 5 3.60 -16.61 -11.20
C SER A 5 3.69 -16.54 -9.67
N THR A 6 4.54 -15.64 -9.17
CA THR A 6 4.62 -15.31 -7.75
C THR A 6 3.38 -14.57 -7.25
N GLN A 7 2.66 -13.86 -8.14
CA GLN A 7 1.34 -13.28 -7.82
C GLN A 7 0.38 -14.35 -7.33
N LEU A 8 0.21 -15.42 -8.10
CA LEU A 8 -0.72 -16.49 -7.78
C LEU A 8 -0.30 -17.23 -6.49
N LYS A 9 1.01 -17.44 -6.30
CA LYS A 9 1.54 -18.21 -5.16
C LYS A 9 1.48 -17.49 -3.82
N HIS A 10 1.60 -16.15 -3.81
CA HIS A 10 1.83 -15.41 -2.56
C HIS A 10 0.91 -14.21 -2.35
N TRP A 11 0.13 -13.81 -3.37
CA TRP A 11 -0.64 -12.57 -3.36
C TRP A 11 -2.06 -12.75 -3.92
N LEU A 12 -2.52 -13.99 -3.95
CA LEU A 12 -3.91 -14.35 -4.19
C LEU A 12 -4.41 -15.06 -2.93
N TYR A 13 -5.51 -14.56 -2.39
CA TYR A 13 -6.07 -14.98 -1.10
C TYR A 13 -7.45 -15.58 -1.31
N GLY A 14 -7.87 -16.48 -0.42
CA GLY A 14 -9.10 -17.25 -0.60
C GLY A 14 -10.36 -16.45 -0.26
N SER A 15 -10.24 -15.45 0.60
CA SER A 15 -11.36 -14.62 1.04
C SER A 15 -10.93 -13.20 1.41
N GLU A 16 -11.90 -12.30 1.52
CA GLU A 16 -11.67 -10.96 2.05
C GLU A 16 -11.34 -10.98 3.56
N GLU A 17 -11.83 -11.99 4.28
CA GLU A 17 -11.54 -12.19 5.70
C GLU A 17 -10.05 -12.42 5.95
N GLU A 18 -9.38 -13.22 5.11
CA GLU A 18 -7.94 -13.44 5.15
C GLU A 18 -7.16 -12.12 4.97
N LEU A 19 -7.60 -11.26 4.05
CA LEU A 19 -7.00 -9.94 3.85
C LEU A 19 -7.17 -9.03 5.08
N ASN A 20 -8.35 -9.06 5.70
CA ASN A 20 -8.65 -8.23 6.86
C ASN A 20 -7.88 -8.72 8.10
N GLN A 21 -7.66 -10.03 8.21
CA GLN A 21 -6.81 -10.60 9.24
C GLN A 21 -5.37 -10.10 9.09
N LEU A 22 -4.78 -10.16 7.89
CA LEU A 22 -3.41 -9.67 7.64
C LEU A 22 -3.24 -8.18 8.00
N ARG A 23 -4.23 -7.34 7.65
CA ARG A 23 -4.22 -5.91 8.03
C ARG A 23 -4.30 -5.71 9.54
N THR A 24 -5.15 -6.48 10.20
CA THR A 24 -5.29 -6.44 11.66
C THR A 24 -3.99 -6.87 12.34
N GLU A 25 -3.35 -7.92 11.84
CA GLU A 25 -2.06 -8.38 12.34
C GLU A 25 -0.95 -7.33 12.12
N ALA A 26 -0.93 -6.64 10.97
CA ALA A 26 0.01 -5.56 10.71
C ALA A 26 -0.17 -4.37 11.66
N ASN A 27 -1.41 -3.95 11.90
CA ASN A 27 -1.76 -2.90 12.85
C ASN A 27 -1.36 -3.29 14.29
N GLN A 28 -1.75 -4.47 14.74
CA GLN A 28 -1.40 -4.98 16.07
C GLN A 28 0.11 -5.12 16.25
N ARG A 29 0.83 -5.56 15.21
CA ARG A 29 2.30 -5.67 15.26
C ARG A 29 2.95 -4.30 15.45
N PHE A 30 2.45 -3.26 14.80
CA PHE A 30 2.93 -1.89 15.01
C PHE A 30 2.67 -1.43 16.45
N ILE A 31 1.43 -1.59 16.94
CA ILE A 31 1.03 -1.18 18.28
C ILE A 31 1.88 -1.89 19.35
N ARG A 32 2.00 -3.22 19.27
CA ARG A 32 2.81 -4.02 20.22
C ARG A 32 4.28 -3.61 20.23
N HIS A 33 4.81 -3.12 19.12
CA HIS A 33 6.20 -2.66 19.06
C HIS A 33 6.39 -1.28 19.69
N ARG A 34 5.33 -0.47 19.80
CA ARG A 34 5.38 0.92 20.29
C ARG A 34 4.83 1.09 21.71
N VAL A 35 3.92 0.22 22.15
CA VAL A 35 3.29 0.25 23.46
C VAL A 35 3.89 -0.84 24.33
N THR A 36 4.59 -0.44 25.40
CA THR A 36 5.26 -1.37 26.33
C THR A 36 4.48 -1.62 27.62
N ASP A 37 3.50 -0.79 27.98
CA ASP A 37 2.60 -1.00 29.14
C ASP A 37 1.22 -0.36 28.91
N ASP A 38 0.19 -1.03 29.46
CA ASP A 38 -1.27 -0.82 29.41
C ASP A 38 -1.95 -0.75 28.02
N LEU A 39 -2.84 -1.73 27.79
CA LEU A 39 -3.66 -1.89 26.57
C LEU A 39 -5.03 -1.19 26.66
N ASP A 40 -5.32 -0.53 27.79
CA ASP A 40 -6.56 0.22 27.96
C ASP A 40 -6.45 1.55 27.16
N ASP A 41 -7.46 1.80 26.31
CA ASP A 41 -7.54 2.95 25.38
C ASP A 41 -6.43 3.09 24.32
N VAL A 42 -5.90 1.98 23.80
CA VAL A 42 -4.95 1.99 22.66
C VAL A 42 -5.47 2.79 21.46
N TYR A 43 -6.76 2.65 21.13
CA TYR A 43 -7.35 3.30 19.96
C TYR A 43 -7.71 4.78 20.15
N ASP A 44 -7.55 5.34 21.36
CA ASP A 44 -7.58 6.80 21.55
C ASP A 44 -6.30 7.46 21.02
N LYS A 45 -5.19 6.71 20.96
CA LYS A 45 -3.87 7.20 20.53
C LYS A 45 -3.46 6.67 19.15
N TYR A 46 -3.92 5.49 18.78
CA TYR A 46 -3.53 4.79 17.55
C TYR A 46 -4.74 4.50 16.67
N LEU A 47 -4.49 4.38 15.37
CA LEU A 47 -5.54 4.09 14.41
C LEU A 47 -6.00 2.63 14.54
N SER A 48 -7.31 2.43 14.48
CA SER A 48 -7.92 1.12 14.28
C SER A 48 -7.70 0.62 12.84
N PRO A 49 -7.79 -0.71 12.59
CA PRO A 49 -7.70 -1.26 11.24
C PRO A 49 -8.73 -0.66 10.27
N ALA A 50 -9.90 -0.27 10.76
CA ALA A 50 -10.95 0.37 9.97
C ALA A 50 -10.55 1.80 9.53
N GLU A 51 -9.95 2.58 10.44
CA GLU A 51 -9.44 3.91 10.12
C GLU A 51 -8.25 3.84 9.16
N GLU A 52 -7.34 2.87 9.35
CA GLU A 52 -6.27 2.60 8.38
C GLU A 52 -6.83 2.28 6.98
N ALA A 53 -7.92 1.51 6.89
CA ALA A 53 -8.58 1.21 5.63
C ALA A 53 -9.16 2.48 4.96
N VAL A 54 -9.71 3.41 5.75
CA VAL A 54 -10.17 4.71 5.24
C VAL A 54 -8.99 5.53 4.70
N HIS A 55 -7.88 5.59 5.43
CA HIS A 55 -6.67 6.29 4.99
C HIS A 55 -6.12 5.70 3.68
N THR A 56 -5.91 4.38 3.63
CA THR A 56 -5.41 3.71 2.42
C THR A 56 -6.32 3.96 1.21
N LYS A 57 -7.64 3.89 1.38
CA LYS A 57 -8.61 4.18 0.31
C LYS A 57 -8.58 5.65 -0.15
N HIS A 58 -8.40 6.59 0.77
CA HIS A 58 -8.22 8.00 0.41
C HIS A 58 -6.94 8.19 -0.43
N TYR A 59 -5.84 7.59 0.01
CA TYR A 59 -4.55 7.69 -0.68
C TYR A 59 -4.50 6.93 -2.00
N GLU A 60 -5.31 5.89 -2.19
CA GLU A 60 -5.54 5.27 -3.51
C GLU A 60 -6.14 6.28 -4.51
N SER A 61 -7.01 7.18 -4.05
CA SER A 61 -7.54 8.25 -4.91
C SER A 61 -6.47 9.28 -5.25
N ILE A 62 -5.60 9.62 -4.29
CA ILE A 62 -4.45 10.50 -4.53
C ILE A 62 -3.48 9.86 -5.52
N LEU A 63 -3.20 8.56 -5.41
CA LEU A 63 -2.35 7.82 -6.34
C LEU A 63 -2.92 7.89 -7.76
N ARG A 64 -4.23 7.66 -7.91
CA ARG A 64 -4.91 7.80 -9.21
C ARG A 64 -4.69 9.18 -9.81
N ASP A 65 -4.89 10.23 -9.01
CA ASP A 65 -4.78 11.61 -9.48
C ASP A 65 -3.33 11.99 -9.79
N PHE A 66 -2.37 11.48 -9.02
CA PHE A 66 -0.93 11.62 -9.29
C PHE A 66 -0.59 11.03 -10.66
N CYS A 67 -0.97 9.77 -10.92
CA CYS A 67 -0.72 9.12 -12.20
C CYS A 67 -1.41 9.82 -13.38
N ARG A 68 -2.64 10.33 -13.18
CA ARG A 68 -3.40 11.04 -14.23
C ARG A 68 -2.78 12.37 -14.62
N LYS A 69 -2.15 13.08 -13.67
CA LYS A 69 -1.51 14.38 -13.90
C LYS A 69 -0.07 14.24 -14.38
N PHE A 70 0.47 13.02 -14.42
CA PHE A 70 1.86 12.78 -14.79
C PHE A 70 2.14 13.12 -16.27
N SER A 71 3.29 13.74 -16.53
CA SER A 71 3.76 14.08 -17.88
C SER A 71 5.18 13.54 -18.08
N PRO A 72 5.38 12.55 -18.98
CA PRO A 72 4.48 12.14 -20.06
C PRO A 72 3.35 11.24 -19.55
N PRO A 73 2.28 11.01 -20.34
CA PRO A 73 1.15 10.18 -19.91
C PRO A 73 1.59 8.80 -19.43
N MET A 74 1.23 8.45 -18.20
CA MET A 74 1.62 7.19 -17.60
C MET A 74 0.86 6.01 -18.23
N PRO A 75 1.56 4.95 -18.70
CA PRO A 75 0.91 3.75 -19.20
C PRO A 75 0.00 3.09 -18.16
N LYS A 76 -1.13 2.51 -18.60
CA LYS A 76 -2.08 1.85 -17.70
C LYS A 76 -1.46 0.68 -16.91
N SER A 77 -0.46 -0.01 -17.47
CA SER A 77 0.23 -1.10 -16.78
C SER A 77 1.04 -0.58 -15.59
N VAL A 78 1.79 0.52 -15.75
CA VAL A 78 2.49 1.22 -14.66
C VAL A 78 1.53 1.61 -13.55
N VAL A 79 0.38 2.20 -13.89
CA VAL A 79 -0.64 2.60 -12.91
C VAL A 79 -1.16 1.38 -12.15
N GLY A 80 -1.54 0.31 -12.87
CA GLY A 80 -1.99 -0.94 -12.25
C GLY A 80 -0.96 -1.55 -11.32
N THR A 81 0.31 -1.61 -11.75
CA THR A 81 1.43 -2.13 -10.95
C THR A 81 1.69 -1.28 -9.70
N ALA A 82 1.59 0.06 -9.80
CA ALA A 82 1.71 0.97 -8.66
C ALA A 82 0.60 0.76 -7.63
N PHE A 83 -0.66 0.63 -8.07
CA PHE A 83 -1.77 0.28 -7.19
C PHE A 83 -1.55 -1.07 -6.51
N GLN A 84 -1.07 -2.05 -7.27
CA GLN A 84 -0.82 -3.38 -6.73
C GLN A 84 0.28 -3.34 -5.66
N TYR A 85 1.35 -2.58 -5.85
CA TYR A 85 2.38 -2.38 -4.83
C TYR A 85 1.82 -1.67 -3.60
N PHE A 86 1.04 -0.61 -3.78
CA PHE A 86 0.45 0.13 -2.67
C PHE A 86 -0.45 -0.77 -1.81
N LYS A 87 -1.35 -1.54 -2.44
CA LYS A 87 -2.26 -2.48 -1.76
C LYS A 87 -1.50 -3.59 -1.05
N ARG A 88 -0.48 -4.17 -1.68
CA ARG A 88 0.36 -5.22 -1.07
C ARG A 88 1.17 -4.71 0.11
N PHE A 89 1.71 -3.49 -0.01
CA PHE A 89 2.49 -2.87 1.04
C PHE A 89 1.64 -2.69 2.31
N TYR A 90 0.46 -2.06 2.18
CA TYR A 90 -0.45 -1.85 3.33
C TYR A 90 -1.29 -3.07 3.71
N LEU A 91 -1.14 -4.20 3.01
CA LEU A 91 -1.68 -5.47 3.51
C LEU A 91 -0.87 -5.98 4.71
N ASN A 92 0.44 -5.72 4.70
CA ASN A 92 1.37 -6.23 5.70
C ASN A 92 2.03 -5.13 6.52
N ASN A 93 1.73 -3.84 6.32
CA ASN A 93 2.34 -2.73 7.04
C ASN A 93 1.26 -1.74 7.47
N SER A 94 1.46 -1.09 8.62
CA SER A 94 0.55 -0.05 9.11
C SER A 94 0.85 1.31 8.47
N VAL A 95 -0.20 2.11 8.23
CA VAL A 95 -0.07 3.52 7.79
C VAL A 95 0.60 4.41 8.84
N MET A 96 0.62 3.98 10.10
CA MET A 96 1.25 4.69 11.20
C MET A 96 2.78 4.57 11.17
N ASP A 97 3.31 3.50 10.60
CA ASP A 97 4.75 3.28 10.47
C ASP A 97 5.31 3.96 9.21
N PHE A 98 4.56 3.83 8.11
CA PHE A 98 4.93 4.40 6.82
C PHE A 98 3.81 5.29 6.33
N HIS A 99 4.08 6.59 6.22
CA HIS A 99 3.05 7.54 5.82
C HIS A 99 2.69 7.37 4.31
N PRO A 100 1.40 7.20 3.95
CA PRO A 100 0.98 6.89 2.58
C PRO A 100 1.42 7.88 1.50
N LYS A 101 1.55 9.18 1.84
CA LYS A 101 2.04 10.21 0.91
C LYS A 101 3.40 9.84 0.29
N HIS A 102 4.31 9.27 1.08
CA HIS A 102 5.63 8.87 0.60
C HIS A 102 5.57 7.54 -0.15
N ILE A 103 4.81 6.58 0.38
CA ILE A 103 4.67 5.25 -0.22
C ILE A 103 4.03 5.30 -1.61
N ILE A 104 3.08 6.21 -1.86
CA ILE A 104 2.54 6.43 -3.21
C ILE A 104 3.66 6.71 -4.21
N VAL A 105 4.49 7.71 -3.90
CA VAL A 105 5.57 8.16 -4.79
C VAL A 105 6.56 7.02 -5.02
N THR A 106 6.92 6.29 -3.96
CA THR A 106 7.78 5.10 -4.05
C THR A 106 7.18 4.00 -4.93
N CYS A 107 5.90 3.66 -4.73
CA CYS A 107 5.22 2.63 -5.52
C CYS A 107 5.13 3.00 -6.99
N VAL A 108 4.82 4.25 -7.32
CA VAL A 108 4.72 4.72 -8.71
C VAL A 108 6.10 4.73 -9.37
N TYR A 109 7.14 5.20 -8.68
CA TYR A 109 8.50 5.20 -9.21
C TYR A 109 9.02 3.78 -9.45
N LEU A 110 8.79 2.87 -8.50
CA LEU A 110 9.16 1.47 -8.64
C LEU A 110 8.41 0.80 -9.79
N ALA A 111 7.10 1.05 -9.92
CA ALA A 111 6.30 0.53 -11.02
C ALA A 111 6.80 1.04 -12.38
N ALA A 112 7.17 2.32 -12.48
CA ALA A 112 7.72 2.88 -13.71
C ALA A 112 9.00 2.15 -14.15
N LYS A 113 9.89 1.84 -13.20
CA LYS A 113 11.11 1.05 -13.49
C LYS A 113 10.81 -0.39 -13.93
N VAL A 114 9.87 -1.06 -13.26
CA VAL A 114 9.54 -2.47 -13.52
C VAL A 114 8.83 -2.66 -14.86
N GLU A 115 7.99 -1.70 -15.24
CA GLU A 115 7.20 -1.71 -16.48
C GLU A 115 7.92 -1.01 -17.64
N GLU A 116 9.23 -0.76 -17.49
CA GLU A 116 10.08 -0.13 -18.51
C GLU A 116 9.60 1.25 -18.99
N PHE A 117 8.87 1.97 -18.13
CA PHE A 117 8.51 3.37 -18.34
C PHE A 117 9.66 4.28 -17.92
N ASN A 118 10.55 4.55 -18.87
CA ASN A 118 11.79 5.29 -18.65
C ASN A 118 11.53 6.78 -18.39
N VAL A 119 11.56 7.16 -17.12
CA VAL A 119 11.47 8.55 -16.66
C VAL A 119 12.68 8.89 -15.81
N SER A 120 13.28 10.05 -16.04
CA SER A 120 14.41 10.52 -15.23
C SER A 120 13.94 10.93 -13.83
N MET A 121 14.84 10.88 -12.83
CA MET A 121 14.49 11.29 -11.47
C MET A 121 14.15 12.79 -11.37
N GLN A 122 14.69 13.63 -12.26
CA GLN A 122 14.36 15.05 -12.32
C GLN A 122 12.98 15.32 -12.91
N GLN A 123 12.50 14.45 -13.79
CA GLN A 123 11.19 14.56 -14.41
C GLN A 123 10.08 13.97 -13.52
N PHE A 124 10.43 12.97 -12.70
CA PHE A 124 9.53 12.33 -11.76
C PHE A 124 9.33 13.16 -10.49
#